data_AF-A0A256WB21-F1
#
_entry.id   AF-A0A256WB21-F1
#
_cell.length_a   1.000
_cell.length_b   1.000
_cell.length_c   1.000
_cell.angle_alpha   90.00
_cell.angle_beta   90.00
_cell.angle_gamma   90.00
#
_symmetry.space_group_name_H-M   'P 1'
#
loop_
_entity.id
_entity.type
_entity.pdbx_description
1 polymer ?
#
loop_
_entity_poly.entity_id
_entity_poly.type
_entity_poly.pdbx_seq_one_letter_code
_entity_poly.pdbx_strand_id
1 'polypeptide(L)'
;GLEASIAISGDQKRLPENTEIMLYRVVQEMVNNTLKHANASEVSIDIVILPERLSIDYSDNGKGFDVDGTLAKKSIGLTSIQSRAKFLSR
;
A
#
# COMPACT_ATOMS: atom_id res chain seq x y z
N GLY A 1 -13.72 13.80 -7.61
CA GLY A 1 -13.34 13.11 -6.36
C GLY A 1 -12.41 11.96 -6.73
N LEU A 2 -11.69 11.39 -5.76
CA LEU A 2 -10.95 10.15 -5.99
C LEU A 2 -11.93 8.97 -5.88
N GLU A 3 -12.07 8.20 -6.95
CA GLU A 3 -12.79 6.93 -6.93
C GLU A 3 -11.86 5.83 -6.42
N ALA A 4 -12.35 5.00 -5.50
CA ALA A 4 -11.55 3.96 -4.87
C ALA A 4 -12.28 2.61 -4.98
N SER A 5 -11.60 1.60 -5.48
CA SER A 5 -12.06 0.22 -5.50
C SER A 5 -11.17 -0.66 -4.62
N ILE A 6 -11.79 -1.64 -3.97
CA ILE A 6 -11.08 -2.64 -3.17
C ILE A 6 -11.64 -4.03 -3.47
N ALA A 7 -10.76 -4.98 -3.74
CA ALA A 7 -11.10 -6.40 -3.82
C ALA A 7 -10.31 -7.18 -2.78
N ILE A 8 -10.98 -8.09 -2.08
CA ILE A 8 -10.37 -8.96 -1.07
C ILE A 8 -10.68 -10.41 -1.42
N SER A 9 -9.64 -11.24 -1.51
CA SER A 9 -9.77 -12.66 -1.82
C SER A 9 -8.89 -13.53 -0.91
N GLY A 10 -9.22 -14.82 -0.81
CA GLY A 10 -8.47 -15.79 -0.02
C GLY A 10 -9.04 -16.09 1.38
N ASP A 11 -8.22 -16.60 2.29
CA ASP A 11 -8.64 -16.97 3.66
C ASP A 11 -8.83 -15.72 4.53
N GLN A 12 -10.09 -15.31 4.72
CA GLN A 12 -10.44 -14.08 5.45
C GLN A 12 -10.46 -14.25 6.98
N LYS A 13 -9.73 -15.24 7.53
CA LYS A 13 -9.48 -15.29 8.97
C LYS A 13 -8.76 -14.02 9.42
N ARG A 14 -9.03 -13.64 10.67
CA ARG A 14 -8.34 -12.55 11.35
C ARG A 14 -6.83 -12.78 11.29
N LEU A 15 -6.12 -11.76 10.79
CA LEU A 15 -4.67 -11.72 10.87
C LEU A 15 -4.28 -11.35 12.32
N PRO A 16 -3.02 -11.63 12.74
CA PRO A 16 -2.52 -11.08 13.99
C PRO A 16 -2.73 -9.56 14.05
N GLU A 17 -3.15 -9.03 15.19
CA GLU A 17 -3.52 -7.61 15.35
C GLU A 17 -2.42 -6.65 14.86
N ASN A 18 -1.16 -6.94 15.20
CA ASN A 18 -0.02 -6.15 14.75
C ASN A 18 0.11 -6.14 13.21
N THR A 19 -0.21 -7.25 12.56
CA THR A 19 -0.22 -7.36 11.10
C THR A 19 -1.31 -6.46 10.51
N GLU A 20 -2.54 -6.51 11.05
CA GLU A 20 -3.66 -5.66 10.61
C GLU A 20 -3.34 -4.17 10.74
N ILE A 21 -2.78 -3.75 11.88
CA ILE A 21 -2.40 -2.35 12.14
C ILE A 21 -1.32 -1.90 11.15
N MET A 22 -0.32 -2.74 10.87
CA MET A 22 0.74 -2.38 9.92
C MET A 22 0.22 -2.27 8.50
N LEU A 23 -0.65 -3.18 8.07
CA LEU A 23 -1.28 -3.13 6.75
C LEU A 23 -2.12 -1.87 6.57
N TYR A 24 -2.96 -1.56 7.57
CA TYR A 24 -3.75 -0.33 7.58
C TYR A 24 -2.85 0.90 7.38
N ARG A 25 -1.73 0.99 8.12
CA ARG A 25 -0.80 2.12 7.98
C ARG A 25 -0.07 2.16 6.64
N VAL A 26 0.22 1.00 6.04
CA VAL A 26 0.81 0.93 4.69
C VAL A 26 -0.17 1.46 3.65
N VAL A 27 -1.42 0.96 3.65
CA VAL A 27 -2.47 1.40 2.73
C VAL A 27 -2.78 2.88 2.92
N GLN A 28 -2.85 3.34 4.18
CA GLN A 28 -3.07 4.75 4.49
C GLN A 28 -2.01 5.66 3.86
N GLU A 29 -0.73 5.27 3.94
CA GLU A 29 0.35 6.06 3.35
C GLU A 29 0.32 6.04 1.81
N MET A 30 -0.03 4.89 1.20
CA MET A 30 -0.22 4.80 -0.25
C MET A 30 -1.35 5.73 -0.74
N VAL A 31 -2.51 5.68 -0.09
CA VAL A 31 -3.64 6.59 -0.39
C VAL A 31 -3.27 8.06 -0.19
N ASN A 32 -2.53 8.37 0.88
CA ASN A 32 -2.04 9.73 1.14
C ASN A 32 -1.10 10.21 0.03
N ASN A 33 -0.22 9.35 -0.47
CA ASN A 33 0.67 9.67 -1.59
C ASN A 33 -0.14 9.96 -2.86
N THR A 34 -1.16 9.17 -3.16
CA THR A 34 -2.05 9.39 -4.32
C THR A 34 -2.77 10.72 -4.23
N LEU A 35 -3.41 11.00 -3.08
CA LEU A 35 -4.16 12.24 -2.85
C LEU A 35 -3.27 13.50 -2.94
N LYS A 36 -2.03 13.43 -2.47
CA LYS A 36 -1.12 14.59 -2.44
C LYS A 36 -0.32 14.77 -3.71
N HIS A 37 0.01 13.68 -4.40
CA HIS A 37 1.08 13.69 -5.39
C HIS A 37 0.67 13.16 -6.75
N ALA A 38 -0.30 12.24 -6.86
CA ALA A 38 -0.54 11.53 -8.11
C ALA A 38 -1.43 12.30 -9.10
N ASN A 39 -2.28 13.23 -8.62
CA ASN A 39 -3.34 13.83 -9.44
C ASN A 39 -4.21 12.76 -10.13
N ALA A 40 -4.45 11.65 -9.42
CA ALA A 40 -5.23 10.52 -9.89
C ALA A 40 -6.73 10.80 -9.72
N SER A 41 -7.55 10.19 -10.58
CA SER A 41 -9.00 10.13 -10.42
C SER A 41 -9.46 8.78 -9.87
N GLU A 42 -8.63 7.75 -9.97
CA GLU A 42 -8.94 6.38 -9.57
C GLU A 42 -7.78 5.74 -8.82
N VAL A 43 -8.12 4.94 -7.82
CA VAL A 43 -7.23 4.01 -7.14
C VAL A 43 -7.88 2.63 -7.02
N SER A 44 -7.09 1.59 -7.20
CA SER A 44 -7.46 0.18 -6.99
C SER A 44 -6.55 -0.45 -5.94
N ILE A 45 -7.15 -1.27 -5.08
CA ILE A 45 -6.46 -2.01 -4.03
C ILE A 45 -6.93 -3.47 -4.09
N ASP A 46 -6.02 -4.37 -4.43
CA ASP A 46 -6.27 -5.81 -4.43
C ASP A 46 -5.53 -6.45 -3.25
N ILE A 47 -6.29 -7.11 -2.37
CA ILE A 47 -5.74 -7.82 -1.20
C ILE A 47 -5.99 -9.31 -1.37
N VAL A 48 -4.90 -10.08 -1.37
CA VAL A 48 -4.95 -11.54 -1.52
C VAL A 48 -4.34 -12.21 -0.29
N ILE A 49 -5.18 -12.86 0.51
CA ILE A 49 -4.79 -13.55 1.73
C ILE A 49 -4.57 -15.03 1.44
N LEU A 50 -3.31 -15.47 1.46
CA LEU A 50 -2.92 -16.86 1.23
C LEU A 50 -2.38 -17.48 2.53
N PRO A 51 -2.32 -18.81 2.64
CA PRO A 51 -1.96 -19.48 3.90
C PRO A 51 -0.66 -19.00 4.55
N GLU A 52 0.35 -18.62 3.77
CA GLU A 52 1.67 -18.19 4.26
C GLU A 52 2.10 -16.81 3.74
N ARG A 53 1.24 -16.12 2.99
CA ARG A 53 1.58 -14.81 2.42
C ARG A 53 0.37 -13.91 2.32
N LEU A 54 0.62 -12.61 2.43
CA LEU A 54 -0.34 -11.58 2.13
C LEU A 54 0.18 -10.74 0.97
N SER A 55 -0.62 -10.65 -0.10
CA SER A 55 -0.35 -9.76 -1.22
C SER A 55 -1.23 -8.53 -1.10
N ILE A 56 -0.64 -7.35 -1.25
CA ILE A 56 -1.38 -6.12 -1.50
C ILE A 56 -0.82 -5.52 -2.78
N ASP A 57 -1.68 -5.39 -3.77
CA ASP A 57 -1.41 -4.69 -5.01
C ASP A 57 -2.16 -3.36 -4.98
N TYR A 58 -1.42 -2.26 -5.10
CA TYR A 58 -1.95 -0.89 -5.05
C TYR A 58 -1.61 -0.20 -6.38
N SER A 59 -2.62 0.34 -7.05
CA SER A 59 -2.44 1.06 -8.30
C SER A 59 -3.33 2.29 -8.35
N ASP A 60 -2.77 3.40 -8.83
CA ASP A 60 -3.50 4.62 -9.15
C ASP A 60 -3.27 4.99 -10.63
N ASN A 61 -4.21 5.76 -11.20
CA ASN A 61 -4.13 6.22 -12.59
C ASN A 61 -3.46 7.59 -12.74
N GLY A 62 -2.65 8.00 -11.76
CA GLY A 62 -2.02 9.29 -11.71
C GLY A 62 -0.76 9.40 -12.57
N LYS A 63 -0.04 10.51 -12.38
CA LYS A 63 1.13 10.89 -13.20
C LYS A 63 2.41 10.10 -12.93
N GLY A 64 2.38 9.13 -12.00
CA GLY A 64 3.58 8.43 -11.54
C GLY A 64 4.59 9.35 -10.81
N PHE A 65 5.80 8.83 -10.57
CA PHE A 65 6.89 9.55 -9.92
C PHE A 65 8.26 9.03 -10.35
N ASP A 66 9.31 9.84 -10.17
CA ASP A 66 10.71 9.44 -10.37
C ASP A 66 11.12 8.47 -9.25
N VAL A 67 11.16 7.17 -9.58
CA VAL A 67 11.46 6.10 -8.63
C VAL A 67 12.89 6.22 -8.10
N ASP A 68 13.87 6.38 -8.99
CA ASP A 68 15.29 6.41 -8.64
C ASP A 68 15.61 7.62 -7.77
N GLY A 69 15.13 8.81 -8.17
CA GLY A 69 15.30 10.03 -7.38
C GLY A 69 14.60 9.97 -6.03
N THR A 70 13.46 9.30 -5.93
CA THR A 70 12.72 9.15 -4.67
C THR A 70 13.41 8.18 -3.71
N LEU A 71 13.94 7.07 -4.22
CA LEU A 71 14.73 6.11 -3.46
C LEU A 71 16.05 6.74 -2.97
N ALA A 72 16.76 7.48 -3.83
CA ALA A 72 18.00 8.17 -3.48
C ALA A 72 17.78 9.21 -2.36
N LYS A 73 16.66 9.93 -2.41
CA LYS A 73 16.28 10.92 -1.37
C LYS A 73 15.80 10.29 -0.07
N LYS A 74 15.59 8.96 -0.03
CA LYS A 74 14.99 8.25 1.11
C LYS A 74 13.72 8.95 1.59
N SER A 75 12.79 9.19 0.66
CA SER A 75 11.55 9.88 0.99
C SER A 75 10.84 9.21 2.18
N ILE A 76 10.27 10.03 3.07
CA ILE A 76 9.72 9.54 4.34
C ILE A 76 8.59 8.53 4.09
N GLY A 77 7.71 8.81 3.13
CA GLY A 77 6.58 7.94 2.81
C GLY A 77 7.00 6.57 2.29
N LEU A 78 7.89 6.54 1.29
CA LEU A 78 8.37 5.27 0.72
C LEU A 78 9.21 4.48 1.74
N THR A 79 10.03 5.17 2.53
CA THR A 79 10.83 4.54 3.60
C THR A 79 9.93 3.96 4.70
N SER A 80 8.85 4.65 5.07
CA SER A 80 7.84 4.17 6.03
C SER A 80 7.15 2.92 5.51
N ILE A 81 6.71 2.91 4.24
CA ILE A 81 6.10 1.74 3.59
C ILE A 81 7.06 0.55 3.59
N GLN A 82 8.30 0.74 3.14
CA GLN A 82 9.31 -0.32 3.08
C GLN A 82 9.64 -0.89 4.46
N SER A 83 9.76 -0.04 5.48
CA SER A 83 10.05 -0.48 6.85
C SER A 83 8.93 -1.36 7.41
N ARG A 84 7.66 -0.99 7.18
CA ARG A 84 6.49 -1.76 7.61
C ARG A 84 6.35 -3.07 6.84
N ALA A 85 6.54 -3.05 5.51
CA ALA A 85 6.54 -4.27 4.70
C ALA A 85 7.64 -5.25 5.14
N LYS A 86 8.82 -4.74 5.49
CA LYS A 86 9.91 -5.54 6.05
C LYS A 86 9.59 -6.13 7.42
N PHE A 87 8.79 -5.44 8.23
CA PHE A 87 8.31 -5.98 9.51
C PHE A 87 7.32 -7.12 9.31
N LEU A 88 6.47 -7.05 8.28
CA LEU A 88 5.43 -8.04 7.97
C LEU A 88 5.97 -9.30 7.27
N SER A 89 7.17 -9.25 6.70
CA SER A 89 7.82 -10.37 6.00
C SER A 89 8.80 -11.15 6.88
N ARG A 90 8.77 -10.91 8.20
CA ARG A 90 9.53 -11.65 9.21
C ARG A 90 8.63 -12.66 9.90
#